data_AF-A0A2Y9QQW4-F1
#
_entry.id   AF-A0A2Y9QQW4-F1
#
_cell.length_a   1.000
_cell.length_b   1.000
_cell.length_c   1.000
_cell.angle_alpha   90.00
_cell.angle_beta   90.00
_cell.angle_gamma   90.00
#
_symmetry.space_group_name_H-M   'P 1'
#
loop_
_entity.id
_entity.type
_entity.pdbx_description
1 polymer ?
#
loop_
_entity_poly.entity_id
_entity_poly.type
_entity_poly.pdbx_seq_one_letter_code
_entity_poly.pdbx_strand_id
1 'polypeptide(L)'
;MGVIGIQLVVTMVMASVMQKIIPHYSLARWLLCNGSLRWYQHPTEEELRILAGKQQKGKSRKDRKYNGHIESKPLTIPKDIDLHLETKSVTEVDTLALHYFPEYQWLVDFTVAATVVYLVTEVYYSFMKPTQEMNISIVWCLLVLSFAIKVLFSLTTHYFKVEDGGERSVCVTFGFFFFVKAMAVLIVTENYLEFGLETGFTNFSDSAMQFLEKQGLESQSPVSKLTFKFFLAIFCSLIGAFLTFPGLRLAQMHLDALNLATEKITQILLHINFLAPLFMVLLWVKPITKDYIMNPPLGKESIPL
;
A
#
# COMPACT_ATOMS: atom_id res chain seq x y z
N MET A 1 -29.48 -1.75 27.15
CA MET A 1 -29.84 -2.74 26.10
C MET A 1 -30.35 -1.95 24.89
N GLY A 2 -29.74 -1.89 23.71
CA GLY A 2 -28.53 -2.52 23.19
C GLY A 2 -27.46 -1.50 22.79
N VAL A 3 -26.20 -1.81 23.10
CA VAL A 3 -25.05 -0.90 23.15
C VAL A 3 -24.21 -0.95 21.85
N ILE A 4 -24.69 -1.69 20.85
CA ILE A 4 -23.96 -1.99 19.60
C ILE A 4 -24.88 -1.87 18.37
N GLY A 5 -26.15 -1.49 18.54
CA GLY A 5 -27.20 -1.70 17.53
C GLY A 5 -26.90 -1.06 16.17
N ILE A 6 -26.65 0.26 16.15
CA ILE A 6 -26.50 1.00 14.89
C ILE A 6 -25.19 0.66 14.20
N GLN A 7 -24.08 0.56 14.94
CA GLN A 7 -22.78 0.18 14.37
C GLN A 7 -22.80 -1.24 13.81
N LEU A 8 -23.48 -2.17 14.48
CA LEU A 8 -23.63 -3.54 14.00
C LEU A 8 -24.52 -3.60 12.75
N VAL A 9 -25.58 -2.79 12.68
CA VAL A 9 -26.38 -2.65 11.46
C VAL A 9 -25.52 -2.10 10.32
N VAL A 10 -24.75 -1.04 10.53
CA VAL A 10 -23.86 -0.45 9.50
C VAL A 10 -22.86 -1.49 9.00
N THR A 11 -22.26 -2.26 9.90
CA THR A 11 -21.30 -3.31 9.53
C THR A 11 -21.96 -4.50 8.82
N MET A 12 -23.15 -4.93 9.22
CA MET A 12 -23.91 -5.99 8.52
C MET A 12 -24.35 -5.56 7.13
N VAL A 13 -24.80 -4.30 6.99
CA VAL A 13 -25.14 -3.73 5.68
C VAL A 13 -23.88 -3.67 4.81
N MET A 14 -22.76 -3.17 5.33
CA MET A 14 -21.52 -3.12 4.56
C MET A 14 -21.01 -4.51 4.20
N ALA A 15 -21.09 -5.50 5.10
CA ALA A 15 -20.73 -6.88 4.80
C ALA A 15 -21.62 -7.47 3.68
N SER A 16 -22.91 -7.11 3.65
CA SER A 16 -23.84 -7.53 2.59
C SER A 16 -23.51 -6.85 1.26
N VAL A 17 -23.17 -5.56 1.27
CA VAL A 17 -22.67 -4.82 0.10
C VAL A 17 -21.38 -5.46 -0.41
N MET A 18 -20.47 -5.78 0.48
CA MET A 18 -19.23 -6.46 0.13
C MET A 18 -19.47 -7.81 -0.55
N GLN A 19 -20.38 -8.62 -0.04
CA GLN A 19 -20.65 -9.94 -0.60
C GLN A 19 -21.42 -9.89 -1.92
N LYS A 20 -22.36 -8.94 -2.07
CA LYS A 20 -23.27 -8.90 -3.22
C LYS A 20 -22.87 -7.91 -4.31
N ILE A 21 -22.22 -6.81 -3.97
CA ILE A 21 -21.96 -5.69 -4.91
C ILE A 21 -20.52 -5.70 -5.39
N ILE A 22 -19.53 -5.89 -4.51
CA ILE A 22 -18.09 -5.87 -4.89
C ILE A 22 -17.73 -6.88 -6.00
N PRO A 23 -18.30 -8.10 -6.05
CA PRO A 23 -18.06 -9.02 -7.16
C PRO A 23 -18.50 -8.47 -8.53
N HIS A 24 -19.47 -7.56 -8.57
CA HIS A 24 -19.97 -6.94 -9.80
C HIS A 24 -19.37 -5.56 -10.07
N TYR A 25 -19.18 -4.76 -9.02
CA TYR A 25 -18.64 -3.40 -9.07
C TYR A 25 -17.43 -3.30 -8.15
N SER A 26 -16.24 -3.49 -8.71
CA SER A 26 -14.98 -3.36 -7.99
C SER A 26 -14.30 -2.05 -8.41
N LEU A 27 -13.96 -1.22 -7.43
CA LEU A 27 -13.24 0.02 -7.66
C LEU A 27 -11.82 -0.29 -8.14
N ALA A 28 -11.21 -1.36 -7.63
CA ALA A 28 -9.90 -1.80 -8.07
C ALA A 28 -9.87 -2.19 -9.55
N ARG A 29 -10.89 -2.93 -10.02
CA ARG A 29 -11.06 -3.22 -11.46
C ARG A 29 -11.26 -1.97 -12.28
N TRP A 30 -12.13 -1.07 -11.81
CA TRP A 30 -12.35 0.19 -12.50
C TRP A 30 -11.04 0.99 -12.62
N LEU A 31 -10.22 1.08 -11.56
CA LEU A 31 -8.96 1.82 -11.59
C LEU A 31 -8.00 1.31 -12.69
N LEU A 32 -7.93 0.01 -12.90
CA LEU A 32 -7.04 -0.60 -13.90
C LEU A 32 -7.66 -0.67 -15.30
N CYS A 33 -8.98 -0.85 -15.42
CA CYS A 33 -9.68 -1.12 -16.67
C CYS A 33 -10.42 0.10 -17.26
N ASN A 34 -10.32 1.30 -16.69
CA ASN A 34 -10.99 2.52 -17.18
C ASN A 34 -10.43 3.04 -18.53
N GLY A 35 -9.68 2.24 -19.30
CA GLY A 35 -9.13 2.60 -20.61
C GLY A 35 -7.91 3.54 -20.58
N SER A 36 -7.52 4.04 -19.42
CA SER A 36 -6.32 4.87 -19.25
C SER A 36 -5.02 4.09 -19.33
N LEU A 37 -5.03 2.83 -18.89
CA LEU A 37 -3.88 1.93 -18.96
C LEU A 37 -3.87 1.23 -20.32
N ARG A 38 -2.75 1.38 -21.02
CA ARG A 38 -2.49 0.72 -22.30
C ARG A 38 -1.27 -0.17 -22.17
N TRP A 39 -1.35 -1.34 -22.78
CA TRP A 39 -0.21 -2.24 -22.91
C TRP A 39 0.14 -2.39 -24.38
N TYR A 40 1.42 -2.65 -24.65
CA TYR A 40 1.88 -2.99 -25.98
C TYR A 40 1.50 -4.42 -26.27
N GLN A 41 0.69 -4.61 -27.32
CA GLN A 41 0.34 -5.95 -27.78
C GLN A 41 1.59 -6.61 -28.37
N HIS A 42 1.83 -7.87 -28.00
CA HIS A 42 2.88 -8.64 -28.64
C HIS A 42 2.60 -8.75 -30.16
N PRO A 43 3.59 -8.50 -31.02
CA PRO A 43 3.43 -8.68 -32.46
C PRO A 43 3.10 -10.14 -32.77
N THR A 44 2.18 -10.38 -33.69
CA THR A 44 1.88 -11.76 -34.11
C THR A 44 3.02 -12.34 -34.95
N GLU A 45 3.20 -13.66 -34.94
CA GLU A 45 4.22 -14.31 -35.78
C GLU A 45 4.06 -13.96 -37.27
N GLU A 46 2.84 -13.75 -37.74
CA GLU A 46 2.57 -13.36 -39.13
C GLU A 46 2.99 -11.90 -39.40
N GLU A 47 2.70 -10.96 -38.51
CA GLU A 47 3.21 -9.57 -38.61
C GLU A 47 4.73 -9.52 -38.61
N LEU A 48 5.37 -10.25 -37.70
CA LEU A 48 6.83 -10.37 -37.66
C LEU A 48 7.39 -10.97 -38.95
N ARG A 49 6.68 -11.94 -39.53
CA ARG A 49 7.09 -12.59 -40.79
C ARG A 49 6.93 -11.66 -41.99
N ILE A 50 5.87 -10.88 -42.03
CA ILE A 50 5.61 -9.85 -43.06
C ILE A 50 6.69 -8.76 -42.97
N LEU A 51 6.93 -8.22 -41.77
CA LEU A 51 7.93 -7.17 -41.51
C LEU A 51 9.36 -7.66 -41.75
N ALA A 52 9.64 -8.95 -41.50
CA ALA A 52 10.93 -9.56 -41.85
C ALA A 52 11.13 -9.80 -43.36
N GLY A 53 10.18 -9.39 -44.22
CA GLY A 53 10.23 -9.62 -45.66
C GLY A 53 10.12 -11.11 -46.03
N LYS A 54 9.73 -11.97 -45.09
CA LYS A 54 9.55 -13.41 -45.29
C LYS A 54 8.12 -13.72 -45.73
N GLN A 55 7.58 -12.95 -46.68
CA GLN A 55 6.35 -13.38 -47.34
C GLN A 55 6.56 -14.75 -47.97
N GLN A 56 5.50 -15.57 -47.90
CA GLN A 56 5.44 -16.92 -48.44
C GLN A 56 5.70 -16.89 -49.95
N LYS A 57 6.96 -16.80 -50.38
CA LYS A 57 7.34 -17.12 -51.77
C LYS A 57 6.91 -18.56 -51.97
N GLY A 58 5.89 -18.73 -52.80
CA GLY A 58 5.20 -20.00 -53.03
C GLY A 58 6.18 -21.15 -53.14
N LYS A 59 5.82 -22.28 -52.52
CA LYS A 59 6.44 -23.61 -52.60
C LYS A 59 7.46 -23.75 -53.76
N SER A 60 8.68 -23.27 -53.57
CA SER A 60 9.77 -23.49 -54.53
C SER A 60 11.12 -23.38 -53.85
N ARG A 61 11.24 -24.00 -52.68
CA ARG A 61 12.53 -24.53 -52.24
C ARG A 61 12.29 -25.95 -51.78
N LYS A 62 12.77 -26.87 -52.62
CA LYS A 62 12.77 -28.31 -52.43
C LYS A 62 13.39 -28.62 -51.07
N ASP A 63 12.55 -28.82 -50.05
CA ASP A 63 12.98 -29.34 -48.77
C ASP A 63 13.64 -30.69 -49.01
N ARG A 64 14.97 -30.74 -48.91
CA ARG A 64 15.71 -31.98 -48.85
C ARG A 64 15.32 -32.65 -47.52
N LYS A 65 14.31 -33.52 -47.58
CA LYS A 65 14.06 -34.54 -46.56
C LYS A 65 15.33 -35.38 -46.43
N TYR A 66 16.02 -35.23 -45.30
CA TYR A 66 16.92 -36.25 -44.80
C TYR A 66 16.33 -36.74 -43.47
N ASN A 67 15.97 -38.03 -43.43
CA ASN A 67 15.52 -38.78 -42.26
C ASN A 67 14.58 -38.09 -41.27
N GLY A 68 13.27 -38.11 -41.57
CA GLY A 68 12.19 -38.29 -40.57
C GLY A 68 11.98 -37.24 -39.47
N HIS A 69 12.89 -36.31 -39.25
CA HIS A 69 12.82 -35.30 -38.20
C HIS A 69 12.61 -33.93 -38.84
N ILE A 70 11.39 -33.41 -38.77
CA ILE A 70 11.13 -32.01 -39.09
C ILE A 70 11.67 -31.21 -37.91
N GLU A 71 12.94 -30.82 -37.95
CA GLU A 71 13.40 -29.74 -37.09
C GLU A 71 12.67 -28.46 -37.51
N SER A 72 11.66 -28.08 -36.73
CA SER A 72 11.06 -26.75 -36.81
C SER A 72 12.12 -25.74 -36.41
N LYS A 73 12.95 -25.31 -37.36
CA LYS A 73 13.92 -24.25 -37.15
C LYS A 73 13.15 -23.02 -36.63
N PRO A 74 13.51 -22.47 -35.45
CA PRO A 74 12.81 -21.33 -34.89
C PRO A 74 12.85 -20.16 -35.87
N LEU A 75 11.75 -19.42 -35.99
CA LEU A 75 11.61 -18.29 -36.89
C LEU A 75 12.67 -17.23 -36.55
N THR A 76 13.77 -17.19 -37.32
CA THR A 76 14.82 -16.20 -37.11
C THR A 76 14.39 -14.87 -37.71
N ILE A 77 14.18 -13.87 -36.86
CA ILE A 77 13.73 -12.53 -37.22
C ILE A 77 14.94 -11.58 -37.13
N PRO A 78 15.25 -10.77 -38.18
CA PRO A 78 16.28 -9.74 -38.13
C PRO A 78 16.08 -8.79 -36.93
N LYS A 79 17.18 -8.38 -36.28
CA LYS A 79 17.12 -7.48 -35.11
C LYS A 79 16.73 -6.04 -35.46
N ASP A 80 16.97 -5.63 -36.70
CA ASP A 80 16.78 -4.24 -37.17
C ASP A 80 15.41 -4.00 -37.82
N ILE A 81 14.38 -4.75 -37.42
CA ILE A 81 13.02 -4.56 -37.94
C ILE A 81 12.36 -3.37 -37.26
N ASP A 82 11.81 -2.47 -38.08
CA ASP A 82 11.00 -1.37 -37.62
C ASP A 82 9.62 -1.88 -37.18
N LEU A 83 9.48 -2.09 -35.87
CA LEU A 83 8.33 -2.70 -35.23
C LEU A 83 7.46 -1.63 -34.58
N HIS A 84 6.38 -1.26 -35.28
CA HIS A 84 5.35 -0.42 -34.70
C HIS A 84 4.44 -1.27 -33.79
N LEU A 85 4.64 -1.17 -32.48
CA LEU A 85 3.82 -1.87 -31.49
C LEU A 85 2.44 -1.23 -31.39
N GLU A 86 1.39 -2.03 -31.58
CA GLU A 86 0.02 -1.59 -31.35
C GLU A 86 -0.26 -1.48 -29.84
N THR A 87 -0.94 -0.41 -29.44
CA THR A 87 -1.37 -0.22 -28.05
C THR A 87 -2.81 -0.66 -27.87
N LYS A 88 -3.08 -1.55 -26.92
CA LYS A 88 -4.42 -1.98 -26.54
C LYS A 88 -4.75 -1.56 -25.11
N SER A 89 -6.00 -1.19 -24.84
CA SER A 89 -6.47 -0.90 -23.48
C SER A 89 -6.52 -2.19 -22.65
N VAL A 90 -6.14 -2.10 -21.37
CA VAL A 90 -6.21 -3.23 -20.44
C VAL A 90 -7.67 -3.61 -20.19
N THR A 91 -8.01 -4.89 -20.36
CA THR A 91 -9.34 -5.44 -20.12
C THR A 91 -9.36 -6.35 -18.88
N GLU A 92 -10.54 -6.66 -18.35
CA GLU A 92 -10.68 -7.50 -17.15
C GLU A 92 -10.00 -8.87 -17.31
N VAL A 93 -10.04 -9.44 -18.52
CA VAL A 93 -9.41 -10.75 -18.81
C VAL A 93 -7.88 -10.67 -18.66
N ASP A 94 -7.29 -9.54 -19.06
CA ASP A 94 -5.85 -9.33 -18.98
C ASP A 94 -5.40 -9.18 -17.52
N THR A 95 -6.25 -8.60 -16.66
CA THR A 95 -5.96 -8.44 -15.23
C THR A 95 -5.92 -9.75 -14.46
N LEU A 96 -6.64 -10.79 -14.91
CA LEU A 96 -6.62 -12.11 -14.28
C LEU A 96 -5.26 -12.82 -14.41
N ALA A 97 -4.44 -12.44 -15.40
CA ALA A 97 -3.10 -12.99 -15.57
C ALA A 97 -2.09 -12.42 -14.55
N LEU A 98 -2.41 -11.32 -13.87
CA LEU A 98 -1.54 -10.73 -12.87
C LEU A 98 -1.61 -11.52 -11.56
N HIS A 99 -0.46 -12.05 -11.13
CA HIS A 99 -0.37 -12.89 -9.94
C HIS A 99 -0.94 -12.25 -8.65
N TYR A 100 -0.72 -10.95 -8.45
CA TYR A 100 -1.16 -10.20 -7.26
C TYR A 100 -2.48 -9.45 -7.44
N PHE A 101 -3.17 -9.67 -8.55
CA PHE A 101 -4.42 -8.97 -8.84
C PHE A 101 -5.53 -9.27 -7.81
N PRO A 102 -5.76 -10.53 -7.38
CA PRO A 102 -6.78 -10.80 -6.36
C PRO A 102 -6.51 -10.10 -5.03
N GLU A 103 -5.25 -10.07 -4.56
CA GLU A 103 -4.83 -9.40 -3.35
C GLU A 103 -4.99 -7.88 -3.47
N TYR A 104 -4.60 -7.32 -4.60
CA TYR A 104 -4.78 -5.90 -4.91
C TYR A 104 -6.26 -5.51 -4.91
N GLN A 105 -7.08 -6.27 -5.64
CA GLN A 105 -8.51 -6.01 -5.77
C GLN A 105 -9.16 -5.98 -4.39
N TRP A 106 -8.90 -7.00 -3.60
CA TRP A 106 -9.49 -7.13 -2.30
C TRP A 106 -8.99 -6.06 -1.31
N LEU A 107 -7.70 -5.71 -1.33
CA LEU A 107 -7.15 -4.67 -0.47
C LEU A 107 -7.81 -3.31 -0.76
N VAL A 108 -7.92 -2.93 -2.04
CA VAL A 108 -8.52 -1.66 -2.44
C VAL A 108 -10.01 -1.62 -2.12
N ASP A 109 -10.76 -2.64 -2.52
CA ASP A 109 -12.22 -2.66 -2.33
C ASP A 109 -12.58 -2.73 -0.83
N PHE A 110 -11.82 -3.49 -0.02
CA PHE A 110 -12.00 -3.52 1.43
C PHE A 110 -11.63 -2.18 2.09
N THR A 111 -10.58 -1.51 1.62
CA THR A 111 -10.20 -0.19 2.13
C THR A 111 -11.31 0.82 1.90
N VAL A 112 -11.89 0.86 0.69
CA VAL A 112 -13.02 1.75 0.38
C VAL A 112 -14.22 1.44 1.29
N ALA A 113 -14.56 0.17 1.46
CA ALA A 113 -15.66 -0.24 2.36
C ALA A 113 -15.40 0.19 3.81
N ALA A 114 -14.19 -0.04 4.32
CA ALA A 114 -13.78 0.36 5.67
C ALA A 114 -13.80 1.89 5.85
N THR A 115 -13.36 2.66 4.85
CA THR A 115 -13.43 4.13 4.87
C THR A 115 -14.88 4.61 4.92
N VAL A 116 -15.78 4.01 4.15
CA VAL A 116 -17.21 4.37 4.20
C VAL A 116 -17.80 4.04 5.58
N VAL A 117 -17.50 2.86 6.14
CA VAL A 117 -17.95 2.49 7.51
C VAL A 117 -17.42 3.49 8.53
N TYR A 118 -16.15 3.87 8.43
CA TYR A 118 -15.52 4.85 9.32
C TYR A 118 -16.20 6.21 9.21
N LEU A 119 -16.39 6.75 8.00
CA LEU A 119 -17.04 8.04 7.78
C LEU A 119 -18.48 8.06 8.29
N VAL A 120 -19.28 7.03 7.98
CA VAL A 120 -20.66 6.94 8.48
C VAL A 120 -20.69 6.88 10.00
N THR A 121 -19.76 6.14 10.60
CA THR A 121 -19.65 6.04 12.06
C THR A 121 -19.25 7.39 12.66
N GLU A 122 -18.28 8.10 12.08
CA GLU A 122 -17.82 9.41 12.57
C GLU A 122 -18.93 10.47 12.49
N VAL A 123 -19.71 10.46 11.40
CA VAL A 123 -20.89 11.31 11.23
C VAL A 123 -21.93 10.98 12.32
N TYR A 124 -22.17 9.70 12.59
CA TYR A 124 -23.06 9.27 13.68
C TYR A 124 -22.59 9.73 15.06
N TYR A 125 -21.30 9.59 15.37
CA TYR A 125 -20.72 10.07 16.64
C TYR A 125 -20.83 11.60 16.78
N SER A 126 -20.63 12.33 15.68
CA SER A 126 -20.74 13.80 15.65
C SER A 126 -22.14 14.29 16.02
N PHE A 127 -23.19 13.59 15.59
CA PHE A 127 -24.58 13.96 15.86
C PHE A 127 -25.10 13.43 17.20
N MET A 128 -24.82 12.17 17.54
CA MET A 128 -25.49 11.47 18.65
C MET A 128 -24.67 11.46 19.95
N LYS A 129 -23.37 11.78 19.89
CA LYS A 129 -22.42 11.76 21.04
C LYS A 129 -22.60 10.56 21.99
N PRO A 130 -22.57 9.31 21.49
CA PRO A 130 -22.73 8.14 22.35
C PRO A 130 -21.51 7.99 23.28
N THR A 131 -21.73 7.88 24.58
CA THR A 131 -20.66 7.90 25.61
C THR A 131 -20.15 6.53 26.04
N GLN A 132 -20.80 5.42 25.63
CA GLN A 132 -20.49 4.07 26.13
C GLN A 132 -20.30 3.01 25.02
N GLU A 133 -20.19 3.39 23.75
CA GLU A 133 -20.07 2.43 22.64
C GLU A 133 -18.61 2.31 22.14
N MET A 134 -18.10 1.08 22.06
CA MET A 134 -16.83 0.79 21.39
C MET A 134 -17.00 1.03 19.89
N ASN A 135 -16.13 1.85 19.30
CA ASN A 135 -16.20 2.19 17.89
C ASN A 135 -15.76 1.00 17.01
N ILE A 136 -16.72 0.26 16.45
CA ILE A 136 -16.48 -0.90 15.58
C ILE A 136 -15.76 -0.51 14.30
N SER A 137 -15.87 0.74 13.84
CA SER A 137 -15.16 1.18 12.62
C SER A 137 -13.64 1.15 12.78
N ILE A 138 -13.12 1.26 14.01
CA ILE A 138 -11.70 1.07 14.32
C ILE A 138 -11.28 -0.36 14.01
N VAL A 139 -12.13 -1.36 14.29
CA VAL A 139 -11.85 -2.76 13.96
C VAL A 139 -11.71 -2.94 12.44
N TRP A 140 -12.56 -2.29 11.64
CA TRP A 140 -12.42 -2.30 10.18
C TRP A 140 -11.09 -1.69 9.72
N CYS A 141 -10.69 -0.57 10.33
CA CYS A 141 -9.39 0.05 10.03
C CYS A 141 -8.21 -0.86 10.42
N LEU A 142 -8.29 -1.55 11.56
CA LEU A 142 -7.29 -2.52 11.98
C LEU A 142 -7.23 -3.74 11.05
N LEU A 143 -8.36 -4.17 10.49
CA LEU A 143 -8.40 -5.21 9.47
C LEU A 143 -7.72 -4.76 8.17
N VAL A 144 -7.98 -3.53 7.70
CA VAL A 144 -7.28 -2.95 6.53
C VAL A 144 -5.77 -2.95 6.78
N LEU A 145 -5.33 -2.49 7.95
CA LEU A 145 -3.92 -2.46 8.32
C LEU A 145 -3.31 -3.88 8.33
N SER A 146 -4.02 -4.85 8.89
CA SER A 146 -3.60 -6.25 8.91
C SER A 146 -3.45 -6.83 7.51
N PHE A 147 -4.37 -6.49 6.60
CA PHE A 147 -4.32 -6.90 5.21
C PHE A 147 -3.16 -6.25 4.45
N ALA A 148 -2.91 -4.96 4.68
CA ALA A 148 -1.74 -4.28 4.13
C ALA A 148 -0.44 -4.95 4.60
N ILE A 149 -0.29 -5.23 5.90
CA ILE A 149 0.88 -5.93 6.46
C ILE A 149 1.04 -7.32 5.84
N LYS A 150 -0.06 -8.09 5.69
CA LYS A 150 -0.03 -9.39 5.03
C LYS A 150 0.49 -9.30 3.59
N VAL A 151 0.01 -8.33 2.81
CA VAL A 151 0.44 -8.12 1.42
C VAL A 151 1.92 -7.70 1.37
N LEU A 152 2.35 -6.80 2.25
CA LEU A 152 3.74 -6.37 2.36
C LEU A 152 4.68 -7.52 2.73
N PHE A 153 4.26 -8.39 3.64
CA PHE A 153 4.99 -9.59 4.01
C PHE A 153 5.09 -10.59 2.84
N SER A 154 3.97 -10.83 2.15
CA SER A 154 3.92 -11.70 0.97
C SER A 154 4.87 -11.23 -0.13
N LEU A 155 4.85 -9.92 -0.42
CA LEU A 155 5.72 -9.30 -1.41
C LEU A 155 7.19 -9.37 -1.01
N THR A 156 7.52 -9.05 0.25
CA THR A 156 8.89 -9.17 0.76
C THR A 156 9.39 -10.61 0.66
N THR A 157 8.55 -11.59 1.00
CA THR A 157 8.90 -13.02 0.88
C THR A 157 9.22 -13.41 -0.56
N HIS A 158 8.54 -12.83 -1.55
CA HIS A 158 8.84 -13.06 -2.96
C HIS A 158 10.22 -12.53 -3.35
N TYR A 159 10.55 -11.29 -2.99
CA TYR A 159 11.90 -10.74 -3.20
C TYR A 159 12.98 -11.58 -2.50
N PHE A 160 12.69 -12.07 -1.29
CA PHE A 160 13.64 -12.93 -0.58
C PHE A 160 13.83 -14.31 -1.23
N LYS A 161 12.94 -14.79 -2.09
CA LYS A 161 13.10 -16.07 -2.78
C LYS A 161 14.02 -16.01 -4.00
N VAL A 162 14.33 -14.81 -4.50
CA VAL A 162 15.25 -14.63 -5.62
C VAL A 162 16.64 -15.12 -5.21
N GLU A 163 17.34 -15.81 -6.13
CA GLU A 163 18.64 -16.47 -5.85
C GLU A 163 19.75 -15.45 -5.52
N ASP A 164 19.62 -14.22 -6.00
CA ASP A 164 20.58 -13.14 -5.75
C ASP A 164 20.43 -12.58 -4.32
N GLY A 165 21.46 -12.77 -3.49
CA GLY A 165 21.47 -12.32 -2.08
C GLY A 165 21.44 -10.79 -1.88
N GLY A 166 21.56 -10.00 -2.94
CA GLY A 166 21.57 -8.53 -2.88
C GLY A 166 20.24 -7.93 -2.39
N GLU A 167 19.11 -8.49 -2.78
CA GLU A 167 17.80 -7.99 -2.34
C GLU A 167 17.62 -8.16 -0.82
N ARG A 168 18.04 -9.31 -0.30
CA ARG A 168 17.97 -9.61 1.14
C ARG A 168 18.81 -8.64 1.96
N SER A 169 20.03 -8.35 1.50
CA SER A 169 20.94 -7.45 2.23
C SER A 169 20.43 -6.01 2.23
N VAL A 170 19.84 -5.53 1.13
CA VAL A 170 19.20 -4.21 1.05
C VAL A 170 18.05 -4.11 2.05
N CYS A 171 17.14 -5.09 2.06
CA CYS A 171 16.00 -5.09 2.99
C CYS A 171 16.44 -5.09 4.46
N VAL A 172 17.45 -5.88 4.84
CA VAL A 172 17.99 -5.92 6.21
C VAL A 172 18.66 -4.58 6.58
N THR A 173 19.43 -3.99 5.65
CA THR A 173 20.10 -2.71 5.88
C THR A 173 19.10 -1.59 6.12
N PHE A 174 18.05 -1.50 5.29
CA PHE A 174 16.97 -0.54 5.49
C PHE A 174 16.18 -0.81 6.78
N GLY A 175 15.96 -2.09 7.14
CA GLY A 175 15.38 -2.45 8.43
C GLY A 175 16.16 -1.86 9.61
N PHE A 176 17.49 -2.00 9.62
CA PHE A 176 18.34 -1.38 10.65
C PHE A 176 18.31 0.15 10.60
N PHE A 177 18.33 0.74 9.40
CA PHE A 177 18.19 2.19 9.24
C PHE A 177 16.87 2.71 9.86
N PHE A 178 15.75 2.05 9.58
CA PHE A 178 14.46 2.40 10.16
C PHE A 178 14.39 2.14 11.66
N PHE A 179 15.10 1.13 12.17
CA PHE A 179 15.22 0.89 13.62
C PHE A 179 15.89 2.08 14.32
N VAL A 180 17.05 2.53 13.82
CA VAL A 180 17.77 3.68 14.39
C VAL A 180 16.91 4.94 14.30
N LYS A 181 16.25 5.17 13.16
CA LYS A 181 15.34 6.31 12.97
C LYS A 181 14.17 6.25 13.95
N ALA A 182 13.54 5.09 14.13
CA ALA A 182 12.42 4.92 15.06
C ALA A 182 12.86 5.16 16.51
N MET A 183 14.03 4.65 16.91
CA MET A 183 14.59 4.91 18.24
C MET A 183 14.84 6.41 18.46
N ALA A 184 15.44 7.10 17.50
CA ALA A 184 15.67 8.54 17.60
C ALA A 184 14.35 9.31 17.78
N VAL A 185 13.32 8.97 17.01
CA VAL A 185 11.99 9.61 17.08
C VAL A 185 11.26 9.28 18.40
N LEU A 186 11.32 8.04 18.89
CA LEU A 186 10.62 7.62 20.11
C LEU A 186 11.26 8.14 21.40
N ILE A 187 12.52 8.58 21.34
CA ILE A 187 13.20 9.28 22.45
C ILE A 187 12.71 10.74 22.57
N VAL A 188 12.29 11.36 21.47
CA VAL A 188 11.77 12.73 21.49
C VAL A 188 10.55 12.81 22.43
N THR A 189 10.50 13.86 23.24
CA THR A 189 9.43 14.05 24.22
C THR A 189 8.12 14.41 23.52
N GLU A 190 7.00 14.06 24.16
CA GLU A 190 5.67 14.35 23.62
C GLU A 190 5.35 15.85 23.55
N ASN A 191 6.20 16.71 24.12
CA ASN A 191 6.06 18.16 24.00
C ASN A 191 6.30 18.64 22.57
N TYR A 192 7.11 17.92 21.80
CA TYR A 192 7.41 18.26 20.40
C TYR A 192 6.60 17.41 19.40
N LEU A 193 6.38 16.13 19.70
CA LEU A 193 5.66 15.20 18.83
C LEU A 193 4.37 14.71 19.49
N GLU A 194 3.24 14.85 18.80
CA GLU A 194 1.92 14.46 19.29
C GLU A 194 1.64 12.97 19.05
N PHE A 195 2.45 12.10 19.65
CA PHE A 195 2.24 10.65 19.55
C PHE A 195 1.18 10.12 20.53
N GLY A 196 1.03 10.75 21.70
CA GLY A 196 0.15 10.25 22.77
C GLY A 196 0.53 8.86 23.29
N LEU A 197 1.80 8.50 23.15
CA LEU A 197 2.35 7.20 23.50
C LEU A 197 2.38 6.97 25.02
N GLU A 198 2.63 8.03 25.78
CA GLU A 198 2.70 8.02 27.23
C GLU A 198 1.32 7.77 27.83
N THR A 199 0.31 8.52 27.37
CA THR A 199 -1.09 8.32 27.75
C THR A 199 -1.61 6.95 27.29
N GLY A 200 -1.23 6.52 26.07
CA GLY A 200 -1.56 5.19 25.57
C GLY A 200 -0.95 4.08 26.44
N PHE A 201 0.31 4.24 26.84
CA PHE A 201 1.03 3.30 27.70
C PHE A 201 0.43 3.24 29.11
N THR A 202 0.09 4.37 29.73
CA THR A 202 -0.56 4.36 31.05
C THR A 202 -1.90 3.65 31.00
N ASN A 203 -2.74 3.98 30.01
CA ASN A 203 -4.05 3.32 29.84
C ASN A 203 -3.92 1.82 29.60
N PHE A 204 -2.93 1.40 28.81
CA PHE A 204 -2.64 -0.02 28.58
C PHE A 204 -2.14 -0.71 29.84
N SER A 205 -1.19 -0.11 30.56
CA SER A 205 -0.61 -0.66 31.79
C SER A 205 -1.68 -0.83 32.86
N ASP A 206 -2.53 0.19 33.07
CA ASP A 206 -3.62 0.17 34.04
C ASP A 206 -4.65 -0.92 33.69
N SER A 207 -5.03 -1.02 32.40
CA SER A 207 -5.95 -2.05 31.93
C SER A 207 -5.37 -3.47 32.07
N ALA A 208 -4.08 -3.64 31.78
CA ALA A 208 -3.38 -4.90 31.92
C ALA A 208 -3.25 -5.33 33.39
N MET A 209 -2.98 -4.39 34.30
CA MET A 209 -2.97 -4.64 35.74
C MET A 209 -4.33 -5.11 36.24
N GLN A 210 -5.42 -4.42 35.88
CA GLN A 210 -6.77 -4.85 36.25
C GLN A 210 -7.14 -6.24 35.71
N PHE A 211 -6.63 -6.61 34.53
CA PHE A 211 -6.81 -7.95 33.97
C PHE A 211 -6.01 -9.01 34.75
N LEU A 212 -4.75 -8.72 35.08
CA LEU A 212 -3.87 -9.61 35.84
C LEU A 212 -4.37 -9.84 37.27
N GLU A 213 -4.84 -8.79 37.94
CA GLU A 213 -5.47 -8.89 39.26
C GLU A 213 -6.69 -9.82 39.23
N LYS A 214 -7.53 -9.71 38.20
CA LYS A 214 -8.68 -10.63 38.00
C LYS A 214 -8.26 -12.08 37.75
N GLN A 215 -7.06 -12.31 37.23
CA GLN A 215 -6.48 -13.64 37.02
C GLN A 215 -5.69 -14.13 38.26
N GLY A 216 -5.68 -13.37 39.36
CA GLY A 216 -5.00 -13.73 40.61
C GLY A 216 -3.48 -13.59 40.58
N LEU A 217 -2.94 -12.85 39.61
CA LEU A 217 -1.51 -12.57 39.49
C LEU A 217 -1.21 -11.16 40.02
N GLU A 218 -0.70 -11.07 41.26
CA GLU A 218 -0.17 -9.81 41.81
C GLU A 218 1.23 -9.54 41.22
N SER A 219 1.28 -8.93 40.03
CA SER A 219 2.57 -8.51 39.44
C SER A 219 2.73 -7.00 39.45
N GLN A 220 3.93 -6.53 39.82
CA GLN A 220 4.41 -5.17 39.55
C GLN A 220 4.24 -4.83 38.06
N SER A 221 4.10 -3.52 37.75
CA SER A 221 3.80 -2.99 36.41
C SER A 221 4.49 -3.83 35.29
N PRO A 222 3.72 -4.47 34.40
CA PRO A 222 4.18 -5.63 33.65
C PRO A 222 5.30 -5.36 32.63
N VAL A 223 5.54 -4.10 32.24
CA VAL A 223 6.54 -3.70 31.26
C VAL A 223 7.06 -2.29 31.58
N SER A 224 8.36 -2.02 31.41
CA SER A 224 8.89 -0.65 31.55
C SER A 224 8.58 0.21 30.30
N LYS A 225 8.45 1.54 30.47
CA LYS A 225 8.25 2.48 29.35
C LYS A 225 9.33 2.37 28.28
N LEU A 226 10.58 2.17 28.69
CA LEU A 226 11.71 1.97 27.77
C LEU A 226 11.55 0.68 26.96
N THR A 227 11.19 -0.41 27.62
CA THR A 227 10.94 -1.71 26.98
C THR A 227 9.80 -1.62 25.96
N PHE A 228 8.72 -0.90 26.30
CA PHE A 228 7.61 -0.65 25.39
C PHE A 228 8.05 0.13 24.13
N LYS A 229 8.80 1.23 24.31
CA LYS A 229 9.37 2.00 23.19
C LYS A 229 10.32 1.16 22.33
N PHE A 230 11.12 0.30 22.94
CA PHE A 230 12.03 -0.60 22.22
C PHE A 230 11.28 -1.60 21.34
N PHE A 231 10.23 -2.26 21.87
CA PHE A 231 9.39 -3.15 21.05
C PHE A 231 8.69 -2.39 19.92
N LEU A 232 8.18 -1.19 20.19
CA LEU A 232 7.60 -0.35 19.16
C LEU A 232 8.61 -0.02 18.05
N ALA A 233 9.87 0.29 18.41
CA ALA A 233 10.93 0.52 17.43
C ALA A 233 11.23 -0.72 16.57
N ILE A 234 11.18 -1.94 17.15
CA ILE A 234 11.31 -3.19 16.41
C ILE A 234 10.15 -3.34 15.40
N PHE A 235 8.90 -3.09 15.82
CA PHE A 235 7.76 -3.14 14.90
C PHE A 235 7.88 -2.10 13.77
N CYS A 236 8.30 -0.87 14.07
CA CYS A 236 8.57 0.16 13.07
C CYS A 236 9.68 -0.24 12.11
N SER A 237 10.74 -0.87 12.61
CA SER A 237 11.84 -1.41 11.79
C SER A 237 11.37 -2.50 10.82
N LEU A 238 10.54 -3.44 11.30
CA LEU A 238 9.98 -4.52 10.50
C LEU A 238 9.05 -3.99 9.40
N ILE A 239 8.15 -3.06 9.73
CA ILE A 239 7.27 -2.40 8.75
C ILE A 239 8.11 -1.60 7.75
N GLY A 240 9.13 -0.87 8.22
CA GLY A 240 10.05 -0.11 7.37
C GLY A 240 10.82 -1.01 6.40
N ALA A 241 11.30 -2.16 6.87
CA ALA A 241 11.95 -3.16 6.04
C ALA A 241 11.01 -3.64 4.91
N PHE A 242 9.76 -4.00 5.24
CA PHE A 242 8.79 -4.44 4.24
C PHE A 242 8.39 -3.34 3.24
N LEU A 243 8.46 -2.07 3.64
CA LEU A 243 8.21 -0.93 2.76
C LEU A 243 9.40 -0.55 1.88
N THR A 244 10.58 -1.15 2.06
CA THR A 244 11.79 -0.79 1.31
C THR A 244 11.62 -0.98 -0.20
N PHE A 245 11.25 -2.18 -0.65
CA PHE A 245 11.06 -2.45 -2.08
C PHE A 245 9.86 -1.70 -2.69
N PRO A 246 8.67 -1.70 -2.05
CA PRO A 246 7.56 -0.86 -2.51
C PRO A 246 7.95 0.61 -2.61
N GLY A 247 8.72 1.13 -1.64
CA GLY A 247 9.18 2.52 -1.61
C GLY A 247 10.13 2.84 -2.75
N LEU A 248 11.12 1.98 -3.01
CA LEU A 248 12.04 2.14 -4.14
C LEU A 248 11.30 2.09 -5.49
N ARG A 249 10.36 1.16 -5.63
CA ARG A 249 9.55 1.04 -6.85
C ARG A 249 8.60 2.21 -7.05
N LEU A 250 8.02 2.75 -5.97
CA LEU A 250 7.21 3.96 -6.01
C LEU A 250 8.04 5.18 -6.42
N ALA A 251 9.27 5.29 -5.92
CA ALA A 251 10.19 6.37 -6.30
C ALA A 251 10.58 6.29 -7.79
N GLN A 252 10.87 5.09 -8.30
CA GLN A 252 11.13 4.87 -9.73
C GLN A 252 9.91 5.21 -10.58
N MET A 253 8.72 4.71 -10.20
CA MET A 253 7.47 5.01 -10.89
C MET A 253 7.17 6.52 -10.92
N HIS A 254 7.48 7.25 -9.85
CA HIS A 254 7.35 8.69 -9.81
C HIS A 254 8.29 9.40 -10.80
N LEU A 255 9.57 9.00 -10.85
CA LEU A 255 10.54 9.55 -11.79
C LEU A 255 10.14 9.27 -13.24
N ASP A 256 9.69 8.05 -13.54
CA ASP A 256 9.23 7.66 -14.87
C ASP A 256 7.99 8.47 -15.28
N ALA A 257 7.01 8.62 -14.37
CA ALA A 257 5.82 9.44 -14.61
C ALA A 257 6.18 10.91 -14.86
N LEU A 258 7.17 11.45 -14.14
CA LEU A 258 7.62 12.83 -14.34
C LEU A 258 8.32 13.03 -15.68
N ASN A 259 9.15 12.06 -16.09
CA ASN A 259 9.86 12.10 -17.37
C ASN A 259 8.90 11.98 -18.57
N LEU A 260 7.81 11.23 -18.43
CA LEU A 260 6.80 11.04 -19.46
C LEU A 260 5.72 12.15 -19.47
N ALA A 261 5.57 12.89 -18.37
CA ALA A 261 4.58 13.96 -18.27
C ALA A 261 5.03 15.19 -19.07
N THR A 262 4.27 15.53 -20.11
CA THR A 262 4.49 16.74 -20.94
C THR A 262 3.82 17.98 -20.38
N GLU A 263 2.71 17.82 -19.66
CA GLU A 263 1.92 18.93 -19.12
C GLU A 263 2.42 19.40 -17.75
N LYS A 264 2.62 20.72 -17.61
CA LYS A 264 3.08 21.34 -16.35
C LYS A 264 2.16 21.08 -15.16
N ILE A 265 0.84 21.05 -15.39
CA ILE A 265 -0.14 20.82 -14.32
C ILE A 265 0.03 19.41 -13.76
N THR A 266 0.17 18.41 -14.64
CA THR A 266 0.41 17.01 -14.26
C THR A 266 1.72 16.85 -13.50
N GLN A 267 2.79 17.54 -13.90
CA GLN A 267 4.05 17.55 -13.16
C GLN A 267 3.90 18.15 -11.75
N ILE A 268 3.19 19.26 -11.61
CA ILE A 268 2.91 19.87 -10.30
C ILE A 268 2.10 18.91 -9.41
N LEU A 269 1.06 18.28 -9.96
CA LEU A 269 0.26 17.28 -9.25
C LEU A 269 1.10 16.08 -8.80
N LEU A 270 2.02 15.60 -9.65
CA LEU A 270 2.94 14.52 -9.30
C LEU A 270 3.87 14.90 -8.13
N HIS A 271 4.40 16.12 -8.12
CA HIS A 271 5.22 16.61 -7.00
C HIS A 271 4.41 16.74 -5.71
N ILE A 272 3.18 17.27 -5.79
CA ILE A 272 2.29 17.35 -4.63
C ILE A 272 2.00 15.95 -4.08
N ASN A 273 1.68 14.99 -4.96
CA ASN A 273 1.42 13.60 -4.56
C ASN A 273 2.64 12.96 -3.87
N PHE A 274 3.84 13.17 -4.42
CA PHE A 274 5.08 12.66 -3.81
C PHE A 274 5.38 13.29 -2.44
N LEU A 275 5.04 14.57 -2.26
CA LEU A 275 5.27 15.31 -1.02
C LEU A 275 4.14 15.15 0.02
N ALA A 276 2.94 14.70 -0.40
CA ALA A 276 1.77 14.54 0.47
C ALA A 276 2.03 13.75 1.78
N PRO A 277 2.77 12.62 1.76
CA PRO A 277 3.10 11.91 2.99
C PRO A 277 3.94 12.73 3.97
N LEU A 278 4.79 13.64 3.48
CA LEU A 278 5.59 14.52 4.33
C LEU A 278 4.70 15.51 5.07
N PHE A 279 3.73 16.12 4.40
CA PHE A 279 2.77 17.01 5.05
C PHE A 279 2.00 16.30 6.16
N MET A 280 1.60 15.04 5.94
CA MET A 280 0.96 14.24 6.97
C MET A 280 1.86 14.00 8.18
N VAL A 281 3.15 13.75 8.00
CA VAL A 281 4.11 13.61 9.11
C VAL A 281 4.33 14.93 9.84
N LEU A 282 4.37 16.06 9.12
CA LEU A 282 4.54 17.39 9.72
C LEU A 282 3.37 17.77 10.62
N LEU A 283 2.15 17.28 10.36
CA LEU A 283 0.99 17.50 11.23
C LEU A 283 1.12 16.87 12.62
N TRP A 284 2.05 15.94 12.83
CA TRP A 284 2.32 15.35 14.14
C TRP A 284 3.29 16.18 14.99
N VAL A 285 3.88 17.23 14.40
CA VAL A 285 4.79 18.14 15.07
C VAL A 285 3.96 19.24 15.74
N LYS A 286 3.88 19.21 17.07
CA LYS A 286 3.03 20.12 17.87
C LYS A 286 3.20 21.61 17.52
N PRO A 287 4.41 22.17 17.40
CA PRO A 287 4.53 23.59 17.08
C PRO A 287 3.96 23.93 15.70
N ILE A 288 4.00 23.02 14.72
CA ILE A 288 3.40 23.25 13.40
C ILE A 288 1.87 23.26 13.51
N THR A 289 1.29 22.28 14.19
CA THR A 289 -0.16 22.10 14.23
C THR A 289 -0.84 23.02 15.25
N LYS A 290 -0.31 23.14 16.47
CA LYS A 290 -0.93 23.91 17.55
C LYS A 290 -0.61 25.39 17.46
N ASP A 291 0.64 25.76 17.18
CA ASP A 291 1.05 27.16 17.21
C ASP A 291 0.77 27.87 15.88
N TYR A 292 0.85 27.20 14.73
CA TYR A 292 0.55 27.85 13.43
C TYR A 292 -0.87 27.60 12.91
N ILE A 293 -1.45 26.41 13.10
CA ILE A 293 -2.76 26.06 12.50
C ILE A 293 -3.92 26.30 13.48
N MET A 294 -3.82 25.84 14.73
CA MET A 294 -4.93 25.95 15.70
C MET A 294 -4.95 27.28 16.46
N ASN A 295 -3.79 27.82 16.84
CA ASN A 295 -3.65 29.10 17.54
C ASN A 295 -2.69 30.04 16.81
N PRO A 296 -3.00 30.46 15.57
CA PRO A 296 -2.10 31.34 14.81
C PRO A 296 -1.76 32.58 15.65
N PRO A 297 -0.48 32.94 15.82
CA PRO A 297 -0.08 34.10 16.60
C PRO A 297 -0.45 35.36 15.81
N LEU A 298 -1.73 35.72 15.87
CA LEU A 298 -2.25 37.02 15.49
C LEU A 298 -1.80 38.03 16.55
N GLY A 299 -0.49 38.31 16.57
CA GLY A 299 0.08 39.51 17.17
C GLY A 299 0.19 39.59 18.68
N LYS A 300 0.08 38.50 19.45
CA LYS A 300 0.40 38.55 20.89
C LYS A 300 1.22 37.34 21.35
N GLU A 301 2.40 37.71 21.85
CA GLU A 301 3.37 36.94 22.66
C GLU A 301 4.43 36.15 21.88
N SER A 302 5.63 36.72 21.91
CA SER A 302 6.90 36.07 21.60
C SER A 302 7.19 34.97 22.63
N ILE A 303 7.28 33.72 22.17
CA ILE A 303 7.70 32.58 22.96
C ILE A 303 9.21 32.70 23.25
N PRO A 304 9.67 32.68 24.51
CA PRO A 304 11.11 32.62 24.79
C PRO A 304 11.64 31.21 24.46
N LEU A 305 12.82 31.18 23.83
CA LEU A 305 13.57 29.98 23.45
C LEU A 305 13.87 29.04 24.62
#